data_AF-A0A7S2ERF8-F1
#
_entry.id   AF-A0A7S2ERF8-F1
#
_cell.length_a   1.000
_cell.length_b   1.000
_cell.length_c   1.000
_cell.angle_alpha   90.00
_cell.angle_beta   90.00
_cell.angle_gamma   90.00
#
_symmetry.space_group_name_H-M   'P 1'
#
loop_
_entity.id
_entity.type
_entity.pdbx_description
1 polymer ?
#
loop_
_entity_poly.entity_id
_entity_poly.type
_entity_poly.pdbx_seq_one_letter_code
_entity_poly.pdbx_strand_id
1 'polypeptide(L)'
;KMGSNHPNEFVSMYYELANVSSAGKYEYTDSGLRKLKGLKCPRDINTEHALDNYATYFPRTKFIVSTRHPVWWFQSLYNYRSGPNLPHTSELIGPCVPGSSYVCDKKCDQNLRTMNVCTDRGNFHHTLSRLGKTPMSTPDELNLLQHNMSIVPVKGQVFLLELDQLDTENKASATIKEDLKQFLGIEHTLKDRKGGQRMHSAYSDPEKKKFLINICDEEHSAVRKHLVKQGQEAAVWIQDYFLKSTDVVVSSRDLFIELIEKR
;
A
#
# COMPACT_ATOMS: atom_id res chain seq x y z
N LYS A 1 -3.32 -3.94 -19.12
CA LYS A 1 -3.15 -2.47 -19.18
C LYS A 1 -2.79 -1.99 -17.78
N MET A 2 -1.65 -1.32 -17.57
CA MET A 2 -1.43 -0.62 -16.29
C MET A 2 -2.40 0.56 -16.24
N GLY A 3 -3.47 0.43 -15.46
CA GLY A 3 -4.34 1.56 -15.13
C GLY A 3 -3.51 2.69 -14.53
N SER A 4 -3.86 3.93 -14.87
CA SER A 4 -3.26 5.16 -14.34
C SER A 4 -3.67 5.35 -12.87
N ASN A 5 -3.16 4.50 -11.99
CA ASN A 5 -3.41 4.58 -10.56
C ASN A 5 -2.53 5.71 -9.99
N HIS A 6 -3.16 6.84 -9.67
CA HIS A 6 -2.48 8.04 -9.15
C HIS A 6 -2.82 8.29 -7.67
N PRO A 7 -2.27 7.51 -6.72
CA PRO A 7 -2.54 7.70 -5.30
C PRO A 7 -2.04 9.04 -4.74
N ASN A 8 -1.22 9.80 -5.48
CA ASN A 8 -0.84 11.17 -5.11
C ASN A 8 -1.99 12.17 -5.32
N GLU A 9 -2.74 12.01 -6.41
CA GLU A 9 -3.94 12.82 -6.67
C GLU A 9 -5.00 12.51 -5.63
N PHE A 10 -5.16 11.22 -5.29
CA PHE A 10 -5.97 10.76 -4.16
C PHE A 10 -5.62 11.59 -2.91
N VAL A 11 -4.39 11.58 -2.44
CA VAL A 11 -3.97 12.33 -1.25
C VAL A 11 -4.21 13.85 -1.33
N SER A 12 -4.07 14.47 -2.51
CA SER A 12 -4.37 15.90 -2.70
C SER A 12 -5.87 16.25 -2.67
N MET A 13 -6.76 15.26 -2.80
CA MET A 13 -8.20 15.45 -2.58
C MET A 13 -8.55 15.58 -1.09
N TYR A 14 -7.68 15.10 -0.19
CA TYR A 14 -8.01 14.92 1.23
C TYR A 14 -7.37 15.94 2.17
N TYR A 15 -6.20 16.51 1.82
CA TYR A 15 -5.43 17.35 2.75
C TYR A 15 -4.66 18.48 2.05
N GLU A 16 -4.63 19.67 2.67
CA GLU A 16 -3.49 20.58 2.50
C GLU A 16 -2.30 19.94 3.23
N LEU A 17 -1.15 19.81 2.55
CA LEU A 17 0.08 19.29 3.17
C LEU A 17 0.48 20.23 4.32
N ALA A 18 0.06 19.89 5.53
CA ALA A 18 0.45 20.59 6.73
C ALA A 18 1.90 20.20 7.08
N ASN A 19 2.76 21.19 7.31
CA ASN A 19 4.02 20.95 8.01
C ASN A 19 3.72 20.32 9.38
N VAL A 20 4.48 19.30 9.79
CA VAL A 20 4.31 18.59 11.08
C VAL A 20 4.25 19.58 12.28
N SER A 21 4.87 20.75 12.15
CA SER A 21 4.83 21.84 13.13
C SER A 21 3.44 22.46 13.37
N SER A 22 2.44 22.20 12.52
CA SER A 22 1.05 22.67 12.72
C SER A 22 0.10 21.57 13.22
N ALA A 23 0.60 20.37 13.55
CA ALA A 23 -0.21 19.23 13.97
C ALA A 23 -1.00 19.45 15.28
N GLY A 24 -0.74 20.53 16.02
CA GLY A 24 -1.46 20.89 17.26
C GLY A 24 -2.53 22.00 17.14
N LYS A 25 -2.64 22.69 16.00
CA LYS A 25 -3.64 23.77 15.82
C LYS A 25 -4.86 23.24 15.06
N TYR A 26 -6.04 23.36 15.67
CA TYR A 26 -7.31 23.13 14.98
C TYR A 26 -7.51 24.23 13.94
N GLU A 27 -7.73 23.82 12.71
CA GLU A 27 -8.17 24.71 11.66
C GLU A 27 -9.63 24.40 11.38
N TYR A 28 -10.39 25.44 11.04
CA TYR A 28 -11.79 25.34 10.69
C TYR A 28 -11.98 25.83 9.25
N THR A 29 -12.98 25.29 8.56
CA THR A 29 -13.47 25.85 7.29
C THR A 29 -14.18 27.18 7.57
N ASP A 30 -14.45 27.96 6.52
CA ASP A 30 -15.24 29.19 6.62
C ASP A 30 -16.66 28.91 7.17
N SER A 31 -17.16 27.69 7.01
CA SER A 31 -18.42 27.20 7.58
C SER A 31 -18.33 26.70 9.03
N GLY A 32 -17.18 26.84 9.69
CA GLY A 32 -16.98 26.44 11.09
C GLY A 32 -16.74 24.94 11.31
N LEU A 33 -16.57 24.14 10.24
CA LEU A 33 -16.26 22.71 10.37
C LEU A 33 -14.78 22.49 10.63
N ARG A 34 -14.45 21.58 11.54
CA ARG A 34 -13.04 21.23 11.80
C ARG A 34 -12.41 20.59 10.57
N LYS A 35 -11.29 21.14 10.11
CA LYS A 35 -10.46 20.53 9.07
C LYS A 35 -9.76 19.30 9.61
N LEU A 36 -9.88 18.19 8.90
CA LEU A 36 -9.07 17.00 9.15
C LEU A 36 -7.66 17.22 8.59
N LYS A 37 -6.65 16.77 9.33
CA LYS A 37 -5.25 16.76 8.89
C LYS A 37 -4.85 15.32 8.62
N GLY A 38 -4.02 15.12 7.61
CA GLY A 38 -3.57 13.80 7.21
C GLY A 38 -2.20 13.86 6.58
N LEU A 39 -1.53 12.72 6.64
CA LEU A 39 -0.18 12.53 6.14
C LEU A 39 -0.21 11.37 5.15
N LYS A 40 0.58 11.48 4.09
CA LYS A 40 0.85 10.37 3.20
C LYS A 40 2.31 9.97 3.30
N CYS A 41 2.55 8.78 3.85
CA CYS A 41 3.86 8.17 3.82
C CYS A 41 3.74 6.65 3.58
N PRO A 42 4.03 6.16 2.36
CA PRO A 42 3.97 4.73 2.05
C PRO A 42 4.92 3.85 2.88
N ARG A 43 5.86 4.46 3.62
CA ARG A 43 6.83 3.74 4.45
C ARG A 43 6.37 3.53 5.89
N ASP A 44 5.41 4.30 6.38
CA ASP A 44 5.11 4.37 7.81
C ASP A 44 4.64 3.03 8.38
N ILE A 45 3.74 2.34 7.68
CA ILE A 45 3.26 1.02 8.12
C ILE A 45 4.37 -0.05 8.08
N ASN A 46 5.47 0.21 7.38
CA ASN A 46 6.60 -0.72 7.24
C ASN A 46 7.71 -0.49 8.28
N THR A 47 7.64 0.55 9.12
CA THR A 47 8.64 0.79 10.17
C THR A 47 8.02 0.66 11.56
N GLU A 48 8.77 0.12 12.51
CA GLU A 48 8.36 0.03 13.92
C GLU A 48 8.21 1.41 14.54
N HIS A 49 9.23 2.25 14.36
CA HIS A 49 9.24 3.61 14.90
C HIS A 49 8.00 4.44 14.49
N ALA A 50 7.53 4.35 13.25
CA ALA A 50 6.35 5.09 12.83
C ALA A 50 5.06 4.53 13.48
N LEU A 51 4.90 3.21 13.52
CA LEU A 51 3.75 2.58 14.18
C LEU A 51 3.72 2.89 15.68
N ASP A 52 4.87 2.86 16.36
CA ASP A 52 4.98 3.22 17.79
C ASP A 52 4.54 4.67 18.02
N ASN A 53 4.97 5.59 17.15
CA ASN A 53 4.56 6.98 17.22
C ASN A 53 3.05 7.13 17.02
N TYR A 54 2.44 6.41 16.07
CA TYR A 54 1.00 6.44 15.90
C TYR A 54 0.25 5.85 17.10
N ALA A 55 0.70 4.72 17.63
CA ALA A 55 0.09 4.09 18.80
C ALA A 55 0.18 4.97 20.04
N THR A 56 1.33 5.63 20.25
CA THR A 56 1.62 6.45 21.43
C THR A 56 0.99 7.83 21.36
N TYR A 57 1.24 8.57 20.28
CA TYR A 57 0.92 9.99 20.20
C TYR A 57 -0.37 10.28 19.41
N PHE A 58 -0.79 9.35 18.54
CA PHE A 58 -1.96 9.54 17.69
C PHE A 58 -2.91 8.34 17.68
N PRO A 59 -3.37 7.85 18.85
CA PRO A 59 -4.11 6.58 18.94
C PRO A 59 -5.45 6.59 18.20
N ARG A 60 -6.00 7.77 17.87
CA ARG A 60 -7.26 7.93 17.13
C ARG A 60 -7.06 8.16 15.63
N THR A 61 -5.84 8.09 15.12
CA THR A 61 -5.57 8.25 13.68
C THR A 61 -6.26 7.15 12.91
N LYS A 62 -7.07 7.54 11.92
CA LYS A 62 -7.62 6.61 10.94
C LYS A 62 -6.57 6.36 9.85
N PHE A 63 -6.40 5.11 9.45
CA PHE A 63 -5.46 4.71 8.40
C PHE A 63 -6.22 4.47 7.12
N ILE A 64 -5.72 4.99 5.99
CA ILE A 64 -6.19 4.61 4.66
C ILE A 64 -5.05 3.86 4.00
N VAL A 65 -5.23 2.55 3.82
CA VAL A 65 -4.20 1.67 3.28
C VAL A 65 -4.63 1.17 1.92
N SER A 66 -3.82 1.45 0.91
CA SER A 66 -4.00 0.92 -0.44
C SER A 66 -3.06 -0.26 -0.68
N THR A 67 -3.61 -1.35 -1.18
CA THR A 67 -2.88 -2.55 -1.58
C THR A 67 -2.98 -2.73 -3.09
N ARG A 68 -2.19 -3.68 -3.61
CA ARG A 68 -2.25 -4.10 -5.00
C ARG A 68 -1.85 -5.56 -5.07
N HIS A 69 -2.35 -6.33 -6.04
CA HIS A 69 -1.85 -7.69 -6.24
C HIS A 69 -0.30 -7.70 -6.40
N PRO A 70 0.44 -8.60 -5.70
CA PRO A 70 1.90 -8.56 -5.64
C PRO A 70 2.60 -8.54 -7.01
N VAL A 71 2.04 -9.23 -8.00
CA VAL A 71 2.54 -9.24 -9.40
C VAL A 71 2.61 -7.83 -9.99
N TRP A 72 1.51 -7.08 -9.93
CA TRP A 72 1.43 -5.74 -10.53
C TRP A 72 2.13 -4.69 -9.67
N TRP A 73 2.14 -4.90 -8.35
CA TRP A 73 2.94 -4.07 -7.46
C TRP A 73 4.42 -4.20 -7.80
N PHE A 74 4.93 -5.43 -7.95
CA PHE A 74 6.33 -5.68 -8.27
C PHE A 74 6.72 -5.07 -9.60
N GLN A 75 5.92 -5.28 -10.66
CA GLN A 75 6.17 -4.65 -11.95
C GLN A 75 6.19 -3.12 -11.83
N SER A 76 5.23 -2.54 -11.10
CA SER A 76 5.18 -1.09 -10.88
C SER A 76 6.42 -0.58 -10.13
N LEU A 77 6.89 -1.30 -9.11
CA LEU A 77 8.08 -0.93 -8.34
C LEU A 77 9.36 -1.09 -9.17
N TYR A 78 9.50 -2.20 -9.89
CA TYR A 78 10.64 -2.48 -10.77
C TYR A 78 10.74 -1.38 -11.83
N ASN A 79 9.64 -1.08 -12.52
CA ASN A 79 9.59 -0.03 -13.54
C ASN A 79 9.79 1.38 -12.98
N TYR A 80 9.41 1.62 -11.73
CA TYR A 80 9.73 2.88 -11.05
C TYR A 80 11.23 3.03 -10.78
N ARG A 81 11.93 1.92 -10.50
CA ARG A 81 13.37 1.86 -10.23
C ARG A 81 14.22 1.49 -11.46
N SER A 82 13.61 1.31 -12.62
CA SER A 82 14.26 0.75 -13.81
C SER A 82 15.47 1.60 -14.20
N GLY A 83 16.61 0.93 -14.38
CA GLY A 83 17.87 1.52 -14.78
C GLY A 83 18.90 0.44 -15.07
N PRO A 84 20.08 0.82 -15.60
CA PRO A 84 21.08 -0.14 -16.09
C PRO A 84 21.65 -1.07 -15.01
N ASN A 85 21.52 -0.71 -13.73
CA ASN A 85 22.12 -1.44 -12.61
C ASN A 85 21.13 -2.36 -11.88
N LEU A 86 19.85 -2.41 -12.30
CA LEU A 86 18.86 -3.25 -11.64
C LEU A 86 19.05 -4.73 -12.05
N PRO A 87 19.19 -5.67 -11.10
CA PRO A 87 19.37 -7.08 -11.41
C PRO A 87 18.21 -7.68 -12.19
N HIS A 88 18.45 -8.84 -12.81
CA HIS A 88 17.38 -9.58 -13.45
C HIS A 88 16.32 -9.98 -12.42
N THR A 89 15.05 -9.98 -12.80
CA THR A 89 13.93 -10.22 -11.88
C THR A 89 14.03 -11.53 -11.08
N SER A 90 14.65 -12.56 -11.64
CA SER A 90 14.89 -13.84 -10.94
C SER A 90 15.83 -13.72 -9.75
N GLU A 91 16.74 -12.74 -9.77
CA GLU A 91 17.67 -12.44 -8.67
C GLU A 91 16.99 -11.63 -7.55
N LEU A 92 15.76 -11.16 -7.78
CA LEU A 92 14.99 -10.35 -6.84
C LEU A 92 13.94 -11.16 -6.07
N ILE A 93 13.93 -12.48 -6.22
CA ILE A 93 13.05 -13.40 -5.47
C ILE A 93 13.57 -13.54 -4.04
N GLY A 94 12.68 -13.28 -3.08
CA GLY A 94 12.94 -13.35 -1.65
C GLY A 94 13.27 -11.98 -1.05
N PRO A 95 14.19 -11.91 -0.07
CA PRO A 95 14.47 -10.70 0.67
C PRO A 95 15.35 -9.70 -0.08
N CYS A 96 15.11 -8.41 0.18
CA CYS A 96 15.88 -7.30 -0.41
C CYS A 96 17.33 -7.28 0.08
N VAL A 97 17.56 -7.74 1.32
CA VAL A 97 18.88 -7.95 1.94
C VAL A 97 18.85 -9.21 2.80
N PRO A 98 19.97 -9.95 2.91
CA PRO A 98 20.04 -11.09 3.82
C PRO A 98 19.58 -10.72 5.24
N GLY A 99 18.66 -11.51 5.81
CA GLY A 99 18.11 -11.29 7.16
C GLY A 99 17.02 -10.22 7.29
N SER A 100 16.52 -9.64 6.18
CA SER A 100 15.44 -8.62 6.23
C SER A 100 14.07 -9.18 6.63
N SER A 101 13.29 -8.39 7.37
CA SER A 101 11.82 -8.47 7.46
C SER A 101 11.12 -7.14 7.07
N TYR A 102 11.74 -6.30 6.23
CA TYR A 102 11.18 -5.19 5.42
C TYR A 102 10.89 -3.81 6.02
N VAL A 103 11.95 -3.09 6.38
CA VAL A 103 12.39 -1.85 5.70
C VAL A 103 13.91 -1.82 5.85
N CYS A 104 14.60 -1.49 4.77
CA CYS A 104 16.01 -1.18 4.85
C CYS A 104 16.20 0.10 5.65
N ASP A 105 16.66 -0.01 6.89
CA ASP A 105 17.00 1.17 7.69
C ASP A 105 18.24 1.88 7.12
N LYS A 106 18.64 3.03 7.66
CA LYS A 106 19.74 3.88 7.14
C LYS A 106 21.08 3.15 6.90
N LYS A 107 21.24 1.93 7.41
CA LYS A 107 22.44 1.08 7.28
C LYS A 107 22.42 0.14 6.09
N CYS A 108 21.40 0.17 5.25
CA CYS A 108 21.44 -0.65 4.06
C CYS A 108 22.56 -0.22 3.15
N ASP A 109 23.39 -1.20 2.81
CA ASP A 109 24.54 -1.00 1.96
C ASP A 109 24.07 -0.29 0.68
N GLN A 110 24.55 0.94 0.48
CA GLN A 110 24.19 1.72 -0.69
C GLN A 110 24.68 1.05 -1.98
N ASN A 111 25.56 0.04 -1.86
CA ASN A 111 26.00 -0.83 -2.95
C ASN A 111 25.01 -1.95 -3.28
N LEU A 112 23.86 -2.04 -2.61
CA LEU A 112 22.83 -3.03 -2.92
C LEU A 112 22.27 -2.77 -4.32
N ARG A 113 22.70 -3.63 -5.25
CA ARG A 113 22.25 -3.63 -6.65
C ARG A 113 20.72 -3.68 -6.78
N THR A 114 20.04 -4.30 -5.82
CA THR A 114 18.58 -4.49 -5.84
C THR A 114 17.79 -3.18 -5.76
N MET A 115 18.38 -2.07 -5.32
CA MET A 115 17.69 -0.77 -5.16
C MET A 115 16.37 -0.87 -4.35
N ASN A 116 16.32 -1.80 -3.37
CA ASN A 116 15.13 -2.16 -2.59
C ASN A 116 13.95 -2.72 -3.41
N VAL A 117 14.22 -3.32 -4.56
CA VAL A 117 13.27 -4.11 -5.35
C VAL A 117 13.48 -5.58 -4.98
N CYS A 118 12.47 -6.22 -4.40
CA CYS A 118 12.47 -7.65 -4.07
C CYS A 118 11.03 -8.14 -3.91
N THR A 119 10.78 -9.44 -4.02
CA THR A 119 9.41 -9.98 -3.97
C THR A 119 8.80 -9.92 -2.58
N ASP A 120 9.58 -10.10 -1.50
CA ASP A 120 9.00 -10.20 -0.16
C ASP A 120 8.34 -8.91 0.34
N ARG A 121 8.69 -7.76 -0.25
CA ARG A 121 8.00 -6.49 -0.02
C ARG A 121 6.56 -6.48 -0.56
N GLY A 122 6.21 -7.45 -1.41
CA GLY A 122 4.87 -7.73 -1.91
C GLY A 122 4.00 -8.55 -0.94
N ASN A 123 4.54 -9.04 0.18
CA ASN A 123 3.76 -9.70 1.23
C ASN A 123 2.96 -8.66 2.05
N PHE A 124 1.93 -8.07 1.45
CA PHE A 124 1.17 -7.00 2.09
C PHE A 124 0.52 -7.41 3.41
N HIS A 125 0.12 -8.67 3.54
CA HIS A 125 -0.42 -9.22 4.78
C HIS A 125 0.59 -9.16 5.93
N HIS A 126 1.89 -9.30 5.67
CA HIS A 126 2.94 -9.11 6.69
C HIS A 126 2.97 -7.67 7.21
N THR A 127 2.86 -6.69 6.30
CA THR A 127 2.82 -5.28 6.69
C THR A 127 1.52 -4.93 7.43
N LEU A 128 0.38 -5.48 6.98
CA LEU A 128 -0.93 -5.23 7.58
C LEU A 128 -1.08 -5.87 8.97
N SER A 129 -0.53 -7.07 9.19
CA SER A 129 -0.59 -7.77 10.48
C SER A 129 -0.02 -6.93 11.63
N ARG A 130 0.99 -6.11 11.32
CA ARG A 130 1.65 -5.21 12.28
C ARG A 130 0.72 -4.23 12.96
N LEU A 131 -0.41 -3.90 12.32
CA LEU A 131 -1.42 -3.02 12.90
C LEU A 131 -2.17 -3.66 14.10
N GLY A 132 -1.96 -4.95 14.35
CA GLY A 132 -2.58 -5.68 15.47
C GLY A 132 -4.10 -5.78 15.36
N LYS A 133 -4.62 -5.91 14.13
CA LYS A 133 -6.08 -5.96 13.88
C LYS A 133 -6.67 -7.36 13.94
N THR A 134 -5.83 -8.39 14.03
CA THR A 134 -6.24 -9.78 14.14
C THR A 134 -5.67 -10.40 15.42
N PRO A 135 -6.29 -11.47 15.95
CA PRO A 135 -5.81 -12.13 17.16
C PRO A 135 -4.44 -12.80 17.03
N MET A 136 -4.06 -13.28 15.83
CA MET A 136 -2.81 -14.04 15.60
C MET A 136 -2.67 -15.24 16.56
N SER A 137 -3.77 -15.93 16.82
CA SER A 137 -3.86 -16.95 17.88
C SER A 137 -3.96 -18.37 17.37
N THR A 138 -4.21 -18.57 16.06
CA THR A 138 -4.35 -19.91 15.48
C THR A 138 -3.10 -20.31 14.71
N PRO A 139 -2.74 -21.62 14.69
CA PRO A 139 -1.62 -22.10 13.88
C PRO A 139 -1.75 -21.75 12.39
N ASP A 140 -2.96 -21.81 11.84
CA ASP A 140 -3.23 -21.51 10.43
C ASP A 140 -2.96 -20.04 10.10
N GLU A 141 -3.39 -19.11 10.96
CA GLU A 141 -3.10 -17.69 10.81
C GLU A 141 -1.59 -17.41 10.88
N LEU A 142 -0.92 -17.99 11.88
CA LEU A 142 0.52 -17.80 12.09
C LEU A 142 1.34 -18.39 10.94
N ASN A 143 0.88 -19.49 10.35
CA ASN A 143 1.52 -20.12 9.20
C ASN A 143 1.43 -19.27 7.92
N LEU A 144 0.45 -18.36 7.82
CA LEU A 144 0.36 -17.40 6.71
C LEU A 144 1.27 -16.18 6.92
N LEU A 145 1.64 -15.86 8.16
CA LEU A 145 2.34 -14.64 8.56
C LEU A 145 3.84 -14.83 8.82
N GLN A 146 4.49 -15.89 8.33
CA GLN A 146 5.87 -16.32 8.65
C GLN A 146 6.96 -15.22 8.52
N HIS A 147 6.99 -14.26 9.43
CA HIS A 147 7.84 -13.07 9.45
C HIS A 147 8.21 -12.66 10.87
N ASN A 148 9.31 -11.95 11.03
CA ASN A 148 9.79 -11.46 12.33
C ASN A 148 9.51 -9.96 12.57
N MET A 149 8.62 -9.34 11.78
CA MET A 149 8.21 -7.95 12.00
C MET A 149 7.49 -7.78 13.34
N SER A 150 7.76 -6.67 14.03
CA SER A 150 7.03 -6.33 15.24
C SER A 150 5.57 -6.02 14.96
N ILE A 151 4.71 -6.49 15.85
CA ILE A 151 3.30 -6.14 15.91
C ILE A 151 3.16 -4.96 16.87
N VAL A 152 2.62 -3.86 16.38
CA VAL A 152 2.38 -2.63 17.14
C VAL A 152 0.89 -2.31 17.03
N PRO A 153 0.06 -2.81 17.96
CA PRO A 153 -1.38 -2.64 17.90
C PRO A 153 -1.78 -1.16 17.88
N VAL A 154 -2.31 -0.69 16.75
CA VAL A 154 -2.85 0.66 16.65
C VAL A 154 -4.34 0.64 16.95
N LYS A 155 -4.84 1.61 17.72
CA LYS A 155 -6.28 1.70 18.06
C LYS A 155 -7.14 2.27 16.93
N GLY A 156 -6.51 2.95 15.97
CA GLY A 156 -7.17 3.56 14.83
C GLY A 156 -7.81 2.56 13.88
N GLN A 157 -8.94 2.92 13.28
CA GLN A 157 -9.57 2.11 12.22
C GLN A 157 -8.76 2.16 10.92
N VAL A 158 -8.92 1.14 10.08
CA VAL A 158 -8.25 0.98 8.79
C VAL A 158 -9.30 0.97 7.69
N PHE A 159 -9.19 1.88 6.74
CA PHE A 159 -9.89 1.80 5.46
C PHE A 159 -8.95 1.15 4.44
N LEU A 160 -9.25 -0.10 4.08
CA LEU A 160 -8.45 -0.89 3.15
C LEU A 160 -9.07 -0.82 1.75
N LEU A 161 -8.24 -0.59 0.74
CA LEU A 161 -8.64 -0.56 -0.67
C LEU A 161 -7.58 -1.23 -1.55
N GLU A 162 -8.02 -1.74 -2.70
CA GLU A 162 -7.15 -2.21 -3.78
C GLU A 162 -7.09 -1.10 -4.85
N LEU A 163 -5.89 -0.82 -5.39
CA LEU A 163 -5.67 0.34 -6.24
C LEU A 163 -6.47 0.35 -7.55
N ASP A 164 -6.75 -0.80 -8.15
CA ASP A 164 -7.57 -0.91 -9.37
C ASP A 164 -9.07 -0.63 -9.08
N GLN A 165 -9.50 -0.56 -7.80
CA GLN A 165 -10.82 -0.02 -7.46
C GLN A 165 -10.92 1.50 -7.71
N LEU A 166 -9.79 2.20 -7.77
CA LEU A 166 -9.72 3.65 -8.06
C LEU A 166 -9.72 3.97 -9.56
N ASP A 167 -9.78 2.96 -10.43
CA ASP A 167 -9.91 3.16 -11.87
C ASP A 167 -11.23 3.89 -12.16
N THR A 168 -11.19 4.95 -12.96
CA THR A 168 -12.37 5.75 -13.33
C THR A 168 -13.37 4.97 -14.16
N GLU A 169 -12.93 3.90 -14.83
CA GLU A 169 -13.82 3.00 -15.58
C GLU A 169 -14.55 2.03 -14.63
N ASN A 170 -14.13 1.94 -13.36
CA ASN A 170 -14.72 1.06 -12.37
C ASN A 170 -15.88 1.75 -11.65
N LYS A 171 -17.06 1.12 -11.65
CA LYS A 171 -18.25 1.61 -10.93
C LYS A 171 -17.98 1.80 -9.43
N ALA A 172 -17.06 1.02 -8.86
CA ALA A 172 -16.66 1.13 -7.45
C ALA A 172 -16.01 2.48 -7.11
N SER A 173 -15.47 3.22 -8.08
CA SER A 173 -14.80 4.51 -7.83
C SER A 173 -15.75 5.55 -7.22
N ALA A 174 -17.03 5.52 -7.59
CA ALA A 174 -18.05 6.38 -6.98
C ALA A 174 -18.37 5.94 -5.55
N THR A 175 -18.53 4.64 -5.31
CA THR A 175 -18.79 4.05 -3.99
C THR A 175 -17.66 4.33 -3.00
N ILE A 176 -16.40 4.25 -3.44
CA ILE A 176 -15.23 4.54 -2.61
C ILE A 176 -15.27 5.95 -2.04
N LYS A 177 -15.72 6.94 -2.81
CA LYS A 177 -15.82 8.32 -2.31
C LYS A 177 -16.82 8.42 -1.17
N GLU A 178 -17.99 7.80 -1.31
CA GLU A 178 -19.00 7.86 -0.25
C GLU A 178 -18.57 7.05 0.98
N ASP A 179 -18.05 5.84 0.80
CA ASP A 179 -17.56 5.01 1.90
C ASP A 179 -16.41 5.70 2.65
N LEU A 180 -15.52 6.38 1.93
CA LEU A 180 -14.42 7.12 2.53
C LEU A 180 -14.90 8.38 3.27
N LYS A 181 -15.90 9.08 2.71
CA LYS A 181 -16.56 10.21 3.36
C LYS A 181 -17.17 9.77 4.69
N GLN A 182 -17.91 8.66 4.69
CA GLN A 182 -18.49 8.05 5.89
C GLN A 182 -17.40 7.60 6.87
N PHE A 183 -16.37 6.90 6.38
CA PHE A 183 -15.25 6.45 7.20
C PHE A 183 -14.53 7.62 7.87
N LEU A 184 -14.33 8.74 7.18
CA LEU A 184 -13.69 9.93 7.76
C LEU A 184 -14.64 10.73 8.66
N GLY A 185 -15.95 10.59 8.49
CA GLY A 185 -16.96 11.38 9.20
C GLY A 185 -17.00 12.83 8.74
N ILE A 186 -16.79 13.06 7.44
CA ILE A 186 -16.84 14.40 6.84
C ILE A 186 -18.17 14.63 6.13
N GLU A 187 -18.69 15.85 6.18
CA GLU A 187 -20.00 16.17 5.59
C GLU A 187 -19.89 16.59 4.12
N HIS A 188 -18.77 17.20 3.74
CA HIS A 188 -18.54 17.68 2.39
C HIS A 188 -18.18 16.56 1.42
N THR A 189 -18.61 16.71 0.17
CA THR A 189 -18.23 15.80 -0.91
C THR A 189 -16.73 15.91 -1.20
N LEU A 190 -16.09 14.77 -1.33
CA LEU A 190 -14.70 14.69 -1.77
C LEU A 190 -14.59 15.20 -3.20
N LYS A 191 -13.64 16.11 -3.46
CA LYS A 191 -13.42 16.65 -4.81
C LYS A 191 -13.13 15.53 -5.79
N ASP A 192 -13.55 15.69 -7.03
CA ASP A 192 -13.16 14.76 -8.09
C ASP A 192 -11.66 14.82 -8.35
N ARG A 193 -11.12 13.66 -8.75
CA ARG A 193 -9.73 13.54 -9.15
C ARG A 193 -9.53 14.40 -10.40
N LYS A 194 -8.74 15.47 -10.29
CA LYS A 194 -8.26 16.19 -11.47
C LYS A 194 -7.37 15.20 -12.21
N GLY A 195 -7.85 14.63 -13.32
CA GLY A 195 -7.17 13.56 -14.07
C GLY A 195 -5.87 14.03 -14.75
N GLY A 196 -4.85 14.33 -13.96
CA GLY A 196 -3.53 14.71 -14.43
C GLY A 196 -2.68 13.47 -14.64
N GLN A 197 -2.50 13.05 -15.88
CA GLN A 197 -1.52 12.01 -16.23
C GLN A 197 -0.09 12.54 -16.05
N ARG A 198 0.38 12.70 -14.81
CA ARG A 198 1.82 12.79 -14.54
C ARG A 198 2.37 11.38 -14.65
N MET A 199 2.66 10.96 -15.89
CA MET A 199 3.44 9.77 -16.16
C MET A 199 4.79 9.91 -15.47
N HIS A 200 5.18 8.89 -14.71
CA HIS A 200 6.50 8.85 -14.11
C HIS A 200 7.56 8.86 -15.23
N SER A 201 8.69 9.53 -15.01
CA SER A 201 9.69 9.76 -16.06
C SER A 201 10.21 8.48 -16.71
N ALA A 202 10.25 7.37 -15.96
CA ALA A 202 10.61 6.05 -16.49
C ALA A 202 9.73 5.61 -17.67
N TYR A 203 8.47 6.06 -17.73
CA TYR A 203 7.54 5.73 -18.81
C TYR A 203 7.53 6.77 -19.94
N SER A 204 8.12 7.95 -19.75
CA SER A 204 8.20 8.98 -20.80
C SER A 204 9.57 9.02 -21.49
N ASP A 205 10.64 8.70 -20.76
CA ASP A 205 12.03 8.74 -21.20
C ASP A 205 12.38 7.50 -22.05
N PRO A 206 12.69 7.65 -23.36
CA PRO A 206 13.04 6.53 -24.24
C PRO A 206 14.20 5.68 -23.72
N GLU A 207 15.20 6.29 -23.08
CA GLU A 207 16.35 5.56 -22.56
C GLU A 207 16.02 4.71 -21.33
N LYS A 208 14.99 5.11 -20.57
CA LYS A 208 14.50 4.31 -19.44
C LYS A 208 13.51 3.24 -19.87
N LYS A 209 12.73 3.49 -20.92
CA LYS A 209 11.75 2.54 -21.46
C LYS A 209 12.34 1.17 -21.78
N LYS A 210 13.59 1.12 -22.24
CA LYS A 210 14.28 -0.14 -22.57
C LYS A 210 14.54 -1.04 -21.37
N PHE A 211 14.44 -0.50 -20.14
CA PHE A 211 14.60 -1.26 -18.90
C PHE A 211 13.26 -1.58 -18.22
N LEU A 212 12.14 -1.16 -18.81
CA LEU A 212 10.83 -1.51 -18.29
C LEU A 212 10.53 -2.96 -18.61
N ILE A 213 9.95 -3.66 -17.63
CA ILE A 213 9.51 -5.04 -17.81
C ILE A 213 8.00 -5.08 -18.03
N ASN A 214 7.58 -6.10 -18.76
CA ASN A 214 6.23 -6.62 -18.72
C ASN A 214 6.25 -7.95 -17.98
N ILE A 215 5.72 -8.00 -16.75
CA ILE A 215 5.85 -9.17 -15.88
C ILE A 215 5.20 -10.43 -16.46
N CYS A 216 4.36 -10.30 -17.50
CA CYS A 216 3.75 -11.41 -18.21
C CYS A 216 4.68 -12.08 -19.22
N ASP A 217 5.82 -11.48 -19.56
CA ASP A 217 6.77 -12.07 -20.50
C ASP A 217 7.40 -13.34 -19.89
N GLU A 218 7.83 -14.28 -20.74
CA GLU A 218 8.23 -15.62 -20.29
C GLU A 218 9.49 -15.62 -19.43
N GLU A 219 10.43 -14.69 -19.68
CA GLU A 219 11.65 -14.51 -18.88
C GLU A 219 11.36 -14.17 -17.40
N HIS A 220 10.16 -13.67 -17.11
CA HIS A 220 9.72 -13.31 -15.76
C HIS A 220 8.82 -14.38 -15.12
N SER A 221 8.66 -15.56 -15.73
CA SER A 221 7.75 -16.60 -15.24
C SER A 221 8.08 -17.08 -13.82
N ALA A 222 9.37 -17.20 -13.48
CA ALA A 222 9.82 -17.61 -12.15
C ALA A 222 9.38 -16.62 -11.05
N VAL A 223 9.66 -15.33 -11.24
CA VAL A 223 9.28 -14.29 -10.29
C VAL A 223 7.75 -14.12 -10.23
N ARG A 224 7.07 -14.23 -11.38
CA ARG A 224 5.60 -14.15 -11.47
C ARG A 224 4.95 -15.28 -10.68
N LYS A 225 5.40 -16.52 -10.85
CA LYS A 225 4.89 -17.69 -10.10
C LYS A 225 5.06 -17.50 -8.59
N HIS A 226 6.20 -16.97 -8.15
CA HIS A 226 6.44 -16.68 -6.74
C HIS A 226 5.48 -15.60 -6.20
N LEU A 227 5.32 -14.49 -6.93
CA LEU A 227 4.43 -13.39 -6.55
C LEU A 227 2.94 -13.78 -6.55
N VAL A 228 2.50 -14.66 -7.46
CA VAL A 228 1.13 -15.20 -7.45
C VAL A 228 0.89 -16.01 -6.17
N LYS A 229 1.86 -16.85 -5.77
CA LYS A 229 1.76 -17.61 -4.52
C LYS A 229 1.64 -16.67 -3.31
N GLN A 230 2.48 -15.62 -3.24
CA GLN A 230 2.38 -14.59 -2.20
C GLN A 230 1.02 -13.88 -2.23
N GLY A 231 0.48 -13.60 -3.42
CA GLY A 231 -0.85 -13.02 -3.60
C GLY A 231 -1.95 -13.91 -3.03
N GLN A 232 -1.89 -15.21 -3.29
CA GLN A 232 -2.84 -16.20 -2.76
C GLN A 232 -2.79 -16.27 -1.22
N GLU A 233 -1.58 -16.39 -0.64
CA GLU A 233 -1.40 -16.41 0.82
C GLU A 233 -1.91 -15.12 1.47
N ALA A 234 -1.59 -13.96 0.88
CA ALA A 234 -2.09 -12.67 1.35
C ALA A 234 -3.61 -12.57 1.24
N ALA A 235 -4.21 -13.03 0.14
CA ALA A 235 -5.65 -13.00 -0.06
C ALA A 235 -6.39 -13.85 0.98
N VAL A 236 -5.89 -15.08 1.24
CA VAL A 236 -6.43 -15.95 2.29
C VAL A 236 -6.37 -15.24 3.65
N TRP A 237 -5.19 -14.74 4.04
CA TRP A 237 -5.04 -14.10 5.35
C TRP A 237 -5.93 -12.85 5.50
N ILE A 238 -5.96 -12.00 4.46
CA ILE A 238 -6.76 -10.77 4.46
C ILE A 238 -8.24 -11.13 4.65
N GLN A 239 -8.77 -12.07 3.88
CA GLN A 239 -10.18 -12.43 3.92
C GLN A 239 -10.57 -13.14 5.22
N ASP A 240 -9.80 -14.13 5.62
CA ASP A 240 -10.15 -15.03 6.72
C ASP A 240 -9.83 -14.45 8.09
N TYR A 241 -8.98 -13.42 8.17
CA TYR A 241 -8.59 -12.83 9.46
C TYR A 241 -8.75 -11.31 9.46
N PHE A 242 -8.06 -10.60 8.58
CA PHE A 242 -7.99 -9.13 8.64
C PHE A 242 -9.35 -8.46 8.45
N LEU A 243 -10.12 -8.90 7.46
CA LEU A 243 -11.44 -8.35 7.15
C LEU A 243 -12.55 -8.80 8.10
N LYS A 244 -12.26 -9.67 9.08
CA LYS A 244 -13.18 -10.02 10.17
C LYS A 244 -13.07 -9.04 11.35
N SER A 245 -12.01 -8.23 11.39
CA SER A 245 -11.84 -7.19 12.40
C SER A 245 -12.89 -6.09 12.24
N THR A 246 -13.54 -5.69 13.33
CA THR A 246 -14.52 -4.57 13.33
C THR A 246 -13.86 -3.21 13.07
N ASP A 247 -12.54 -3.13 13.19
CA ASP A 247 -11.76 -1.93 12.93
C ASP A 247 -11.35 -1.78 11.46
N VAL A 248 -11.63 -2.78 10.62
CA VAL A 248 -11.24 -2.79 9.21
C VAL A 248 -12.48 -2.58 8.34
N VAL A 249 -12.46 -1.50 7.57
CA VAL A 249 -13.50 -1.12 6.62
C VAL A 249 -12.94 -1.29 5.21
N VAL A 250 -13.74 -1.87 4.32
CA VAL A 250 -13.41 -2.02 2.89
C VAL A 250 -14.58 -1.49 2.08
N SER A 251 -14.28 -0.67 1.08
CA SER A 251 -15.26 -0.25 0.08
C SER A 251 -15.44 -1.31 -0.99
N SER A 252 -16.68 -1.51 -1.45
CA SER A 252 -17.01 -2.44 -2.55
C SER A 252 -16.39 -3.83 -2.31
N ARG A 253 -16.70 -4.43 -1.16
CA ARG A 253 -16.03 -5.63 -0.64
C ARG A 253 -15.90 -6.78 -1.64
N ASP A 254 -16.95 -7.08 -2.40
CA ASP A 254 -16.94 -8.18 -3.36
C ASP A 254 -15.90 -7.95 -4.47
N LEU A 255 -15.83 -6.73 -4.99
CA LEU A 255 -14.81 -6.34 -5.97
C LEU A 255 -13.42 -6.34 -5.34
N PHE A 256 -13.27 -5.86 -4.11
CA PHE A 256 -11.98 -5.91 -3.40
C PHE A 256 -11.47 -7.36 -3.30
N ILE A 257 -12.33 -8.29 -2.89
CA ILE A 257 -12.04 -9.73 -2.81
C ILE A 257 -11.66 -10.26 -4.19
N GLU A 258 -12.46 -9.96 -5.22
CA GLU A 258 -12.16 -10.37 -6.59
C GLU A 258 -10.76 -9.90 -7.04
N LEU A 259 -10.37 -8.67 -6.72
CA LEU A 259 -9.09 -8.09 -7.16
C LEU A 259 -7.88 -8.64 -6.41
N ILE A 260 -8.04 -9.07 -5.16
CA ILE A 260 -6.94 -9.70 -4.41
C ILE A 260 -6.81 -11.20 -4.72
N GLU A 261 -7.91 -11.87 -5.11
CA GLU A 261 -7.91 -13.28 -5.48
C GLU A 261 -7.52 -13.53 -6.94
N LYS A 262 -8.10 -12.76 -7.87
CA LYS A 262 -7.80 -12.89 -9.29
C LYS A 262 -6.48 -12.21 -9.59
N ARG A 263 -5.47 -13.00 -9.98
CA ARG A 263 -4.59 -12.81 -11.14
C ARG A 263 -3.34 -13.70 -11.10
#